data_AF-A0A0G4MNS5-F1
#
_entry.id   AF-A0A0G4MNS5-F1
#
_cell.length_a   1.000
_cell.length_b   1.000
_cell.length_c   1.000
_cell.angle_alpha   90.00
_cell.angle_beta   90.00
_cell.angle_gamma   90.00
#
_symmetry.space_group_name_H-M   'P 1'
#
loop_
_entity.id
_entity.type
_entity.pdbx_description
1 polymer ?
#
loop_
_entity_poly.entity_id
_entity_poly.type
_entity_poly.pdbx_seq_one_letter_code
_entity_poly.pdbx_strand_id
1 'polypeptide(L)'
;MDAIKKQVIAEIRLWEYYAIDVERDVDAAVDAWVAGKVEFPESSVGADGVLGLKEAPQKEQAQFLIKNGLLNKNRLGERFRRRVKPEVAAGLLSAIFGRYEGNSGPTPDQAAAKSKILAVLDEVNLPFYKEYDDEVAVILDQLFNRIKYCRLDEHGPKMGPINEKNPLIESYFTRLPENATTSKHKKEELSLANNGWVWAGNALIDNAGPDSRVYLRREVIVWGDCVKLRYGSGPKDSPFLWDYMTKYARMLAKYFAGFRIDNCHSTPLHVAEHILDEARRVRPDLYVVAELFSGSEEMDYVFVKRLGLSSLIREAMQAWSTGELSRLVHRHGGRPIGSFEVDELSRADPKSPASPPRSPGEPANGNSQSSREIVRKIKPVPVHALFMDCTHDNETPAQKRDARDTLPNAALVNIFCGEEPVAES
;
A
#
# COMPACT_ATOMS: atom_id res chain seq x y z
N MET A 1 -28.76 5.60 4.12
CA MET A 1 -27.63 6.05 4.96
C MET A 1 -28.00 6.22 6.43
N ASP A 2 -29.14 6.85 6.79
CA ASP A 2 -29.48 7.07 8.21
C ASP A 2 -29.65 5.79 9.03
N ALA A 3 -30.20 4.73 8.43
CA ALA A 3 -30.26 3.42 9.09
C ALA A 3 -28.86 2.89 9.42
N ILE A 4 -27.87 3.04 8.51
CA ILE A 4 -26.47 2.63 8.76
C ILE A 4 -25.89 3.43 9.93
N LYS A 5 -26.13 4.75 9.99
CA LYS A 5 -25.67 5.58 11.11
C LYS A 5 -26.25 5.11 12.45
N LYS A 6 -27.56 4.88 12.50
CA LYS A 6 -28.28 4.57 13.75
C LYS A 6 -28.14 3.12 14.20
N GLN A 7 -28.26 2.17 13.29
CA GLN A 7 -28.34 0.73 13.59
C GLN A 7 -27.00 0.01 13.46
N VAL A 8 -25.96 0.67 12.91
CA VAL A 8 -24.64 0.03 12.72
C VAL A 8 -23.55 0.85 13.39
N ILE A 9 -23.33 2.10 12.96
CA ILE A 9 -22.22 2.91 13.49
C ILE A 9 -22.37 3.19 14.99
N ALA A 10 -23.58 3.59 15.41
CA ALA A 10 -23.85 3.87 16.82
C ALA A 10 -23.75 2.60 17.70
N GLU A 11 -24.28 1.46 17.23
CA GLU A 11 -24.29 0.21 18.00
C GLU A 11 -22.90 -0.42 18.14
N ILE A 12 -22.06 -0.35 17.10
CA ILE A 12 -20.71 -0.91 17.15
C ILE A 12 -19.83 -0.15 18.14
N ARG A 13 -20.15 1.13 18.46
CA ARG A 13 -19.33 1.99 19.33
C ARG A 13 -17.87 2.03 18.85
N LEU A 14 -17.67 2.35 17.56
CA LEU A 14 -16.35 2.37 16.93
C LEU A 14 -15.36 3.34 17.61
N TRP A 15 -15.87 4.39 18.26
CA TRP A 15 -15.07 5.37 19.00
C TRP A 15 -14.23 4.75 20.13
N GLU A 16 -14.62 3.59 20.68
CA GLU A 16 -13.85 2.89 21.72
C GLU A 16 -12.50 2.36 21.23
N TYR A 17 -12.32 2.22 19.92
CA TYR A 17 -11.04 1.85 19.32
C TYR A 17 -10.08 3.06 19.20
N TYR A 18 -10.59 4.27 19.41
CA TYR A 18 -9.85 5.54 19.30
C TYR A 18 -9.65 6.22 20.66
N ALA A 19 -10.67 6.23 21.49
CA ALA A 19 -10.67 6.92 22.78
C ALA A 19 -9.99 6.08 23.88
N ILE A 20 -9.56 6.76 24.95
CA ILE A 20 -9.26 6.11 26.23
C ILE A 20 -10.56 5.85 26.99
N ASP A 21 -10.52 4.84 27.86
CA ASP A 21 -11.58 4.61 28.85
C ASP A 21 -11.38 5.58 30.01
N VAL A 22 -12.23 6.61 30.08
CA VAL A 22 -12.09 7.71 31.04
C VAL A 22 -12.30 7.20 32.47
N GLU A 23 -13.34 6.40 32.74
CA GLU A 23 -13.64 5.94 34.10
C GLU A 23 -12.49 5.09 34.64
N ARG A 24 -12.03 4.13 33.84
CA ARG A 24 -10.87 3.28 34.18
C ARG A 24 -9.61 4.11 34.45
N ASP A 25 -9.31 5.09 33.60
CA ASP A 25 -8.08 5.88 33.69
C ASP A 25 -8.15 6.91 34.84
N VAL A 26 -9.34 7.45 35.15
CA VAL A 26 -9.59 8.30 36.33
C VAL A 26 -9.30 7.53 37.61
N ASP A 27 -9.90 6.33 37.76
CA ASP A 27 -9.73 5.52 38.97
C ASP A 27 -8.25 5.11 39.15
N ALA A 28 -7.60 4.65 38.07
CA ALA A 28 -6.19 4.29 38.12
C ALA A 28 -5.27 5.48 38.47
N ALA A 29 -5.57 6.68 37.94
CA ALA A 29 -4.79 7.88 38.25
C ALA A 29 -4.91 8.29 39.72
N VAL A 30 -6.12 8.25 40.29
CA VAL A 30 -6.35 8.60 41.69
C VAL A 30 -5.74 7.54 42.62
N ASP A 31 -5.87 6.25 42.30
CA ASP A 31 -5.24 5.17 43.06
C ASP A 31 -3.71 5.32 43.10
N ALA A 32 -3.10 5.66 41.96
CA ALA A 32 -1.66 5.92 41.88
C ALA A 32 -1.24 7.16 42.69
N TRP A 33 -2.04 8.24 42.66
CA TRP A 33 -1.80 9.45 43.45
C TRP A 33 -1.90 9.19 44.96
N VAL A 34 -2.94 8.47 45.41
CA VAL A 34 -3.13 8.07 46.81
C VAL A 34 -1.99 7.16 47.28
N ALA A 35 -1.52 6.25 46.42
CA ALA A 35 -0.38 5.40 46.71
C ALA A 35 0.98 6.14 46.68
N GLY A 36 1.01 7.43 46.31
CA GLY A 36 2.24 8.21 46.16
C GLY A 36 3.13 7.74 45.00
N LYS A 37 2.58 6.98 44.05
CA LYS A 37 3.27 6.50 42.85
C LYS A 37 3.17 7.55 41.75
N VAL A 38 4.06 8.53 41.83
CA VAL A 38 4.07 9.70 40.94
C VAL A 38 5.30 9.65 40.05
N GLU A 39 5.11 9.91 38.75
CA GLU A 39 6.18 10.02 37.77
C GLU A 39 6.06 11.32 36.97
N PHE A 40 7.18 12.04 36.84
CA PHE A 40 7.35 13.11 35.88
C PHE A 40 8.45 12.68 34.90
N PRO A 41 8.10 12.27 33.67
CA PRO A 41 9.10 11.87 32.68
C PRO A 41 10.16 12.96 32.44
N GLU A 42 11.38 12.60 32.08
CA GLU A 42 12.46 13.56 31.86
C GLU A 42 12.07 14.63 30.82
N SER A 43 12.38 15.90 31.11
CA SER A 43 12.01 17.05 30.27
C SER A 43 10.52 17.20 29.98
N SER A 44 9.64 16.55 30.74
CA SER A 44 8.17 16.66 30.58
C SER A 44 7.59 17.95 31.15
N VAL A 45 8.36 18.63 31.99
CA VAL A 45 7.98 19.85 32.69
C VAL A 45 8.86 21.00 32.18
N GLY A 46 8.23 22.12 31.80
CA GLY A 46 8.89 23.28 31.20
C GLY A 46 9.78 24.06 32.16
N ALA A 47 10.29 25.21 31.71
CA ALA A 47 11.16 26.08 32.50
C ALA A 47 10.54 26.52 33.84
N ASP A 48 9.21 26.66 33.89
CA ASP A 48 8.43 27.04 35.07
C ASP A 48 8.14 25.87 36.03
N GLY A 49 8.69 24.69 35.75
CA GLY A 49 8.56 23.52 36.61
C GLY A 49 7.10 23.07 36.82
N VAL A 50 6.88 22.33 37.91
CA VAL A 50 5.60 21.72 38.26
C VAL A 50 4.50 22.77 38.48
N LEU A 51 4.88 23.99 38.83
CA LEU A 51 3.99 25.15 39.02
C LEU A 51 3.35 25.58 37.70
N GLY A 52 4.12 25.62 36.60
CA GLY A 52 3.58 25.93 35.28
C GLY A 52 2.48 24.95 34.85
N LEU A 53 2.60 23.67 35.20
CA LEU A 53 1.60 22.64 34.89
C LEU A 53 0.28 22.82 35.67
N LYS A 54 0.36 23.35 36.90
CA LYS A 54 -0.80 23.64 37.75
C LYS A 54 -1.62 24.81 37.22
N GLU A 55 -0.96 25.88 36.80
CA GLU A 55 -1.59 27.10 36.29
C GLU A 55 -1.99 26.98 34.81
N ALA A 56 -1.46 25.99 34.10
CA ALA A 56 -1.76 25.73 32.71
C ALA A 56 -3.27 25.49 32.47
N PRO A 57 -3.83 25.99 31.35
CA PRO A 57 -5.15 25.65 30.89
C PRO A 57 -5.37 24.13 30.80
N GLN A 58 -6.61 23.68 30.98
CA GLN A 58 -6.98 22.25 30.92
C GLN A 58 -6.49 21.57 29.63
N LYS A 59 -6.53 22.28 28.50
CA LYS A 59 -6.01 21.81 27.22
C LYS A 59 -4.52 21.51 27.24
N GLU A 60 -3.72 22.33 27.90
CA GLU A 60 -2.27 22.11 28.05
C GLU A 60 -1.98 20.96 29.02
N GLN A 61 -2.77 20.82 30.09
CA GLN A 61 -2.72 19.67 30.99
C GLN A 61 -3.03 18.35 30.25
N ALA A 62 -4.02 18.36 29.35
CA ALA A 62 -4.34 17.23 28.50
C ALA A 62 -3.21 16.93 27.49
N GLN A 63 -2.63 17.96 26.86
CA GLN A 63 -1.48 17.80 25.97
C GLN A 63 -0.26 17.21 26.68
N PHE A 64 -0.03 17.57 27.95
CA PHE A 64 1.00 16.95 28.77
C PHE A 64 0.77 15.43 28.89
N LEU A 65 -0.46 14.99 29.19
CA LEU A 65 -0.78 13.56 29.28
C LEU A 65 -0.68 12.86 27.92
N ILE A 66 -1.13 13.48 26.83
CA ILE A 66 -1.01 12.91 25.47
C ILE A 66 0.46 12.70 25.10
N LYS A 67 1.32 13.67 25.41
CA LYS A 67 2.74 13.63 25.03
C LYS A 67 3.54 12.66 25.91
N ASN A 68 3.31 12.68 27.22
CA ASN A 68 4.19 12.06 28.20
C ASN A 68 3.58 10.83 28.91
N GLY A 69 2.25 10.70 28.93
CA GLY A 69 1.54 9.66 29.66
C GLY A 69 0.78 8.66 28.78
N LEU A 70 0.50 8.96 27.51
CA LEU A 70 -0.32 8.10 26.67
C LEU A 70 0.44 6.87 26.18
N LEU A 71 -0.08 5.68 26.53
CA LEU A 71 0.44 4.39 26.11
C LEU A 71 -0.27 3.90 24.84
N ASN A 72 0.40 3.01 24.10
CA ASN A 72 -0.19 2.28 22.97
C ASN A 72 -0.71 3.15 21.81
N LYS A 73 -0.08 4.30 21.54
CA LYS A 73 -0.50 5.21 20.45
C LYS A 73 -0.12 4.75 19.03
N ASN A 74 0.66 3.68 18.89
CA ASN A 74 1.33 3.31 17.64
C ASN A 74 0.40 2.72 16.56
N ARG A 75 -0.75 2.13 16.93
CA ARG A 75 -1.70 1.53 15.99
C ARG A 75 -3.08 1.34 16.61
N LEU A 76 -4.09 1.12 15.78
CA LEU A 76 -5.40 0.61 16.20
C LEU A 76 -5.30 -0.88 16.57
N GLY A 77 -6.24 -1.36 17.38
CA GLY A 77 -6.25 -2.73 17.89
C GLY A 77 -7.54 -3.07 18.61
N GLU A 78 -7.45 -3.56 19.84
CA GLU A 78 -8.58 -3.83 20.73
C GLU A 78 -9.26 -2.53 21.25
N ARG A 79 -10.48 -2.66 21.78
CA ARG A 79 -11.21 -1.56 22.42
C ARG A 79 -10.43 -1.02 23.62
N PHE A 80 -10.39 0.29 23.76
CA PHE A 80 -9.68 1.01 24.82
C PHE A 80 -8.21 0.61 24.98
N ARG A 81 -7.57 0.25 23.86
CA ARG A 81 -6.14 -0.06 23.78
C ARG A 81 -5.28 1.11 24.25
N ARG A 82 -5.66 2.33 23.85
CA ARG A 82 -5.05 3.58 24.33
C ARG A 82 -5.42 3.77 25.79
N ARG A 83 -4.43 4.15 26.60
CA ARG A 83 -4.60 4.38 28.04
C ARG A 83 -3.57 5.35 28.55
N VAL A 84 -3.93 6.14 29.55
CA VAL A 84 -2.98 7.01 30.23
C VAL A 84 -2.22 6.21 31.29
N LYS A 85 -0.91 6.39 31.33
CA LYS A 85 -0.04 5.81 32.35
C LYS A 85 -0.44 6.39 33.72
N PRO A 86 -0.91 5.56 34.66
CA PRO A 86 -1.46 6.04 35.93
C PRO A 86 -0.49 6.93 36.72
N GLU A 87 0.81 6.60 36.71
CA GLU A 87 1.83 7.32 37.47
C GLU A 87 2.07 8.74 36.95
N VAL A 88 1.90 8.96 35.64
CA VAL A 88 2.05 10.29 35.02
C VAL A 88 0.81 11.14 35.27
N ALA A 89 -0.38 10.53 35.22
CA ALA A 89 -1.63 11.20 35.61
C ALA A 89 -1.62 11.57 37.11
N ALA A 90 -1.11 10.69 37.97
CA ALA A 90 -0.87 10.97 39.37
C ALA A 90 0.14 12.11 39.58
N GLY A 91 1.14 12.23 38.71
CA GLY A 91 2.05 13.39 38.69
C GLY A 91 1.35 14.70 38.41
N LEU A 92 0.45 14.74 37.43
CA LEU A 92 -0.39 15.92 37.18
C LEU A 92 -1.27 16.25 38.41
N LEU A 93 -1.90 15.25 39.04
CA LEU A 93 -2.66 15.45 40.28
C LEU A 93 -1.78 16.00 41.41
N SER A 94 -0.56 15.45 41.56
CA SER A 94 0.41 15.93 42.55
C SER A 94 0.90 17.35 42.25
N ALA A 95 0.96 17.76 40.99
CA ALA A 95 1.30 19.12 40.60
C ALA A 95 0.22 20.12 41.01
N ILE A 96 -1.05 19.73 40.84
CA ILE A 96 -2.21 20.59 41.10
C ILE A 96 -2.52 20.67 42.60
N PHE A 97 -2.56 19.51 43.26
CA PHE A 97 -3.07 19.34 44.62
C PHE A 97 -2.00 19.02 45.67
N GLY A 98 -0.76 18.74 45.26
CA GLY A 98 0.28 18.26 46.16
C GLY A 98 0.21 16.75 46.42
N ARG A 99 1.07 16.28 47.32
CA ARG A 99 1.08 14.87 47.76
C ARG A 99 -0.17 14.59 48.59
N TYR A 100 -0.80 13.43 48.41
CA TYR A 100 -1.93 13.03 49.26
C TYR A 100 -1.47 12.77 50.71
N GLU A 101 -2.10 13.42 51.69
CA GLU A 101 -1.77 13.31 53.12
C GLU A 101 -2.88 12.65 53.96
N GLY A 102 -3.85 12.00 53.30
CA GLY A 102 -5.01 11.40 53.96
C GLY A 102 -6.17 12.39 54.20
N ASN A 103 -7.34 11.88 54.62
CA ASN A 103 -8.57 12.67 54.76
C ASN A 103 -8.56 13.73 55.88
N SER A 104 -7.46 13.85 56.62
CA SER A 104 -7.28 14.78 57.75
C SER A 104 -6.29 15.92 57.46
N GLY A 105 -5.65 15.93 56.30
CA GLY A 105 -4.73 17.00 55.88
C GLY A 105 -5.43 18.16 55.13
N PRO A 106 -4.70 19.24 54.80
CA PRO A 106 -5.21 20.35 53.98
C PRO A 106 -5.32 19.99 52.49
N THR A 107 -5.03 18.74 52.11
CA THR A 107 -5.08 18.25 50.74
C THR A 107 -6.53 17.98 50.32
N PRO A 108 -6.93 18.38 49.10
CA PRO A 108 -8.29 18.20 48.65
C PRO A 108 -8.67 16.73 48.58
N ASP A 109 -9.95 16.44 48.79
CA ASP A 109 -10.45 15.08 48.86
C ASP A 109 -10.30 14.33 47.53
N GLN A 110 -10.40 13.00 47.59
CA GLN A 110 -10.32 12.15 46.40
C GLN A 110 -11.41 12.51 45.37
N ALA A 111 -12.54 13.08 45.80
CA ALA A 111 -13.62 13.49 44.91
C ALA A 111 -13.21 14.70 44.04
N ALA A 112 -12.52 15.69 44.59
CA ALA A 112 -11.96 16.81 43.86
C ALA A 112 -10.87 16.36 42.88
N ALA A 113 -10.01 15.41 43.29
CA ALA A 113 -9.02 14.81 42.41
C ALA A 113 -9.67 14.08 41.23
N LYS A 114 -10.69 13.24 41.49
CA LYS A 114 -11.49 12.55 40.46
C LYS A 114 -12.13 13.54 39.49
N SER A 115 -12.81 14.57 39.99
CA SER A 115 -13.46 15.59 39.16
C SER A 115 -12.46 16.33 38.26
N LYS A 116 -11.29 16.70 38.80
CA LYS A 116 -10.27 17.40 38.03
C LYS A 116 -9.65 16.52 36.95
N ILE A 117 -9.27 15.28 37.27
CA ILE A 117 -8.65 14.39 36.29
C ILE A 117 -9.65 13.92 35.25
N LEU A 118 -10.93 13.72 35.62
CA LEU A 118 -12.03 13.45 34.69
C LEU A 118 -12.08 14.52 33.60
N ALA A 119 -12.16 15.80 33.98
CA ALA A 119 -12.22 16.90 33.03
C ALA A 119 -10.98 16.95 32.10
N VAL A 120 -9.79 16.68 32.64
CA VAL A 120 -8.56 16.62 31.83
C VAL A 120 -8.59 15.43 30.86
N LEU A 121 -9.04 14.25 31.29
CA LEU A 121 -9.11 13.05 30.45
C LEU A 121 -10.21 13.14 29.38
N ASP A 122 -11.30 13.85 29.64
CA ASP A 122 -12.28 14.21 28.59
C ASP A 122 -11.62 15.08 27.50
N GLU A 123 -10.79 16.05 27.89
CA GLU A 123 -10.03 16.88 26.95
C GLU A 123 -8.94 16.06 26.22
N VAL A 124 -8.36 15.04 26.85
CA VAL A 124 -7.44 14.08 26.20
C VAL A 124 -8.14 13.33 25.06
N ASN A 125 -9.43 13.00 25.24
CA ASN A 125 -10.22 12.29 24.23
C ASN A 125 -10.68 13.17 23.07
N LEU A 126 -10.73 14.50 23.23
CA LEU A 126 -11.18 15.42 22.18
C LEU A 126 -10.49 15.21 20.81
N PRO A 127 -9.15 15.15 20.68
CA PRO A 127 -8.51 14.86 19.40
C PRO A 127 -8.83 13.46 18.86
N PHE A 128 -9.10 12.47 19.71
CA PHE A 128 -9.44 11.11 19.28
C PHE A 128 -10.89 10.98 18.83
N TYR A 129 -11.82 11.72 19.44
CA TYR A 129 -13.18 11.85 18.92
C TYR A 129 -13.19 12.54 17.58
N LYS A 130 -12.37 13.59 17.39
CA LYS A 130 -12.22 14.22 16.07
C LYS A 130 -11.64 13.26 15.03
N GLU A 131 -10.59 12.50 15.38
CA GLU A 131 -10.04 11.45 14.52
C GLU A 131 -11.13 10.43 14.12
N TYR A 132 -11.94 10.00 15.09
CA TYR A 132 -13.08 9.11 14.85
C TYR A 132 -14.16 9.73 13.94
N ASP A 133 -14.53 10.99 14.14
CA ASP A 133 -15.54 11.68 13.34
C ASP A 133 -15.10 11.82 11.87
N ASP A 134 -13.82 12.18 11.66
CA ASP A 134 -13.21 12.25 10.33
C ASP A 134 -13.23 10.86 9.64
N GLU A 135 -12.90 9.80 10.39
CA GLU A 135 -12.92 8.41 9.88
C GLU A 135 -14.35 7.96 9.52
N VAL A 136 -15.35 8.25 10.36
CA VAL A 136 -16.76 7.91 10.08
C VAL A 136 -17.30 8.68 8.88
N ALA A 137 -16.91 9.95 8.71
CA ALA A 137 -17.29 10.73 7.54
C ALA A 137 -16.81 10.06 6.25
N VAL A 138 -15.56 9.60 6.21
CA VAL A 138 -15.01 8.86 5.06
C VAL A 138 -15.74 7.53 4.84
N ILE A 139 -15.98 6.76 5.90
CA ILE A 139 -16.72 5.49 5.82
C ILE A 139 -18.09 5.69 5.16
N LEU A 140 -18.83 6.72 5.60
CA LEU A 140 -20.16 6.99 5.10
C LEU A 140 -20.15 7.46 3.65
N ASP A 141 -19.19 8.29 3.27
CA ASP A 141 -19.03 8.75 1.88
C ASP A 141 -18.68 7.58 0.95
N GLN A 142 -17.71 6.74 1.33
CA GLN A 142 -17.32 5.57 0.54
C GLN A 142 -18.48 4.56 0.39
N LEU A 143 -19.20 4.30 1.48
CA LEU A 143 -20.40 3.45 1.43
C LEU A 143 -21.47 4.04 0.51
N PHE A 144 -21.74 5.34 0.61
CA PHE A 144 -22.73 6.00 -0.23
C PHE A 144 -22.38 5.88 -1.71
N ASN A 145 -21.15 6.25 -2.08
CA ASN A 145 -20.68 6.23 -3.46
C ASN A 145 -20.65 4.80 -4.01
N ARG A 146 -20.20 3.81 -3.23
CA ARG A 146 -20.19 2.41 -3.65
C ARG A 146 -21.59 1.83 -3.84
N ILE A 147 -22.51 2.09 -2.90
CA ILE A 147 -23.91 1.61 -3.02
C ILE A 147 -24.58 2.22 -4.25
N LYS A 148 -24.41 3.53 -4.43
CA LYS A 148 -24.97 4.25 -5.57
C LYS A 148 -24.45 3.68 -6.89
N TYR A 149 -23.13 3.49 -7.01
CA TYR A 149 -22.52 2.87 -8.19
C TYR A 149 -23.05 1.45 -8.43
N CYS A 150 -23.03 0.58 -7.42
CA CYS A 150 -23.40 -0.82 -7.61
C CYS A 150 -24.88 -1.07 -7.89
N ARG A 151 -25.77 -0.14 -7.50
CA ARG A 151 -27.22 -0.36 -7.51
C ARG A 151 -28.00 0.60 -8.39
N LEU A 152 -27.55 1.84 -8.55
CA LEU A 152 -28.36 2.93 -9.12
C LEU A 152 -27.76 3.52 -10.39
N ASP A 153 -26.44 3.72 -10.42
CA ASP A 153 -25.81 4.42 -11.55
C ASP A 153 -25.95 3.66 -12.86
N GLU A 154 -26.16 4.40 -13.95
CA GLU A 154 -26.42 3.82 -15.27
C GLU A 154 -25.26 2.97 -15.79
N HIS A 155 -24.03 3.43 -15.51
CA HIS A 155 -22.76 2.80 -15.87
C HIS A 155 -22.25 1.83 -14.79
N GLY A 156 -23.07 1.56 -13.77
CA GLY A 156 -22.77 0.59 -12.72
C GLY A 156 -23.29 -0.82 -13.03
N PRO A 157 -22.92 -1.82 -12.22
CA PRO A 157 -23.30 -3.23 -12.45
C PRO A 157 -24.77 -3.56 -12.22
N LYS A 158 -25.56 -2.66 -11.62
CA LYS A 158 -27.01 -2.83 -11.35
C LYS A 158 -27.35 -4.20 -10.75
N MET A 159 -26.77 -4.51 -9.59
CA MET A 159 -26.78 -5.84 -8.95
C MET A 159 -28.15 -6.42 -8.52
N GLY A 160 -29.28 -5.83 -8.96
CA GLY A 160 -30.63 -6.33 -8.70
C GLY A 160 -31.07 -6.20 -7.24
N PRO A 161 -31.99 -7.08 -6.76
CA PRO A 161 -32.49 -7.05 -5.39
C PRO A 161 -31.41 -7.36 -4.33
N ILE A 162 -31.64 -6.88 -3.10
CA ILE A 162 -30.76 -7.13 -1.95
C ILE A 162 -31.19 -8.43 -1.27
N ASN A 163 -30.24 -9.36 -1.12
CA ASN A 163 -30.44 -10.65 -0.43
C ASN A 163 -29.08 -11.20 0.07
N GLU A 164 -29.06 -12.42 0.62
CA GLU A 164 -27.83 -13.04 1.15
C GLU A 164 -26.73 -13.24 0.09
N LYS A 165 -27.11 -13.53 -1.16
CA LYS A 165 -26.17 -13.69 -2.27
C LYS A 165 -25.68 -12.34 -2.80
N ASN A 166 -26.57 -11.34 -2.81
CA ASN A 166 -26.31 -9.99 -3.29
C ASN A 166 -26.55 -8.97 -2.16
N PRO A 167 -25.68 -8.92 -1.14
CA PRO A 167 -25.82 -7.99 -0.02
C PRO A 167 -25.67 -6.54 -0.45
N LEU A 168 -26.15 -5.59 0.36
CA LEU A 168 -26.09 -4.15 0.05
C LEU A 168 -24.66 -3.67 -0.24
N ILE A 169 -23.67 -4.24 0.45
CA ILE A 169 -22.24 -4.00 0.29
C ILE A 169 -21.52 -5.36 0.22
N GLU A 170 -20.46 -5.42 -0.58
CA GLU A 170 -19.63 -6.61 -0.77
C GLU A 170 -18.93 -7.05 0.53
N SER A 171 -18.59 -8.34 0.62
CA SER A 171 -17.90 -8.85 1.81
C SER A 171 -16.42 -8.50 1.78
N TYR A 172 -16.00 -7.68 2.75
CA TYR A 172 -14.59 -7.33 2.98
C TYR A 172 -13.79 -8.45 3.64
N PHE A 173 -14.48 -9.41 4.26
CA PHE A 173 -13.85 -10.52 4.98
C PHE A 173 -14.55 -11.83 4.65
N THR A 174 -13.78 -12.84 4.32
CA THR A 174 -14.26 -14.22 4.26
C THR A 174 -14.28 -14.80 5.67
N ARG A 175 -15.46 -15.26 6.10
CA ARG A 175 -15.66 -15.87 7.43
C ARG A 175 -15.67 -17.39 7.28
N LEU A 176 -14.66 -18.03 7.85
CA LEU A 176 -14.57 -19.49 7.85
C LEU A 176 -15.58 -20.08 8.86
N PRO A 177 -16.22 -21.21 8.53
CA PRO A 177 -17.12 -21.88 9.45
C PRO A 177 -16.37 -22.48 10.64
N GLU A 178 -17.02 -22.60 11.78
CA GLU A 178 -16.51 -23.32 12.94
C GLU A 178 -16.78 -24.83 12.77
N ASN A 179 -15.72 -25.62 12.60
CA ASN A 179 -15.78 -27.07 12.38
C ASN A 179 -14.50 -27.75 12.89
N ALA A 180 -14.39 -29.07 12.74
CA ALA A 180 -13.24 -29.84 13.24
C ALA A 180 -11.86 -29.36 12.71
N THR A 181 -11.82 -28.75 11.53
CA THR A 181 -10.57 -28.23 10.92
C THR A 181 -10.21 -26.85 11.47
N THR A 182 -11.21 -25.99 11.70
CA THR A 182 -11.03 -24.59 12.11
C THR A 182 -11.09 -24.39 13.61
N SER A 183 -11.61 -25.35 14.38
CA SER A 183 -11.77 -25.28 15.85
C SER A 183 -10.47 -25.11 16.63
N LYS A 184 -9.33 -25.42 16.01
CA LYS A 184 -7.99 -25.16 16.56
C LYS A 184 -7.60 -23.67 16.55
N HIS A 185 -8.32 -22.84 15.81
CA HIS A 185 -8.06 -21.40 15.67
C HIS A 185 -9.02 -20.59 16.52
N LYS A 186 -8.58 -19.40 16.92
CA LYS A 186 -9.46 -18.46 17.62
C LYS A 186 -10.52 -17.93 16.65
N LYS A 187 -11.70 -17.58 17.16
CA LYS A 187 -12.81 -17.06 16.36
C LYS A 187 -12.41 -15.82 15.55
N GLU A 188 -11.58 -14.97 16.12
CA GLU A 188 -11.06 -13.75 15.48
C GLU A 188 -10.16 -14.07 14.28
N GLU A 189 -9.46 -15.21 14.31
CA GLU A 189 -8.57 -15.68 13.24
C GLU A 189 -9.35 -16.29 12.05
N LEU A 190 -10.65 -16.56 12.22
CA LEU A 190 -11.50 -17.11 11.17
C LEU A 190 -12.10 -16.05 10.23
N SER A 191 -11.76 -14.77 10.43
CA SER A 191 -12.17 -13.66 9.55
C SER A 191 -10.98 -13.18 8.71
N LEU A 192 -10.90 -13.65 7.48
CA LEU A 192 -9.78 -13.37 6.57
C LEU A 192 -10.10 -12.19 5.67
N ALA A 193 -9.19 -11.23 5.55
CA ALA A 193 -9.38 -10.08 4.68
C ALA A 193 -9.40 -10.51 3.20
N ASN A 194 -10.39 -10.05 2.46
CA ASN A 194 -10.48 -10.25 1.02
C ASN A 194 -9.61 -9.24 0.29
N ASN A 195 -9.00 -9.65 -0.82
CA ASN A 195 -8.12 -8.75 -1.59
C ASN A 195 -8.94 -7.72 -2.37
N GLY A 196 -8.26 -6.73 -2.94
CA GLY A 196 -8.86 -5.69 -3.76
C GLY A 196 -7.81 -4.65 -4.14
N TRP A 197 -8.29 -3.48 -4.53
CA TRP A 197 -7.43 -2.33 -4.84
C TRP A 197 -8.00 -1.05 -4.24
N VAL A 198 -7.14 -0.04 -4.10
CA VAL A 198 -7.49 1.26 -3.53
C VAL A 198 -7.29 2.31 -4.63
N TRP A 199 -8.31 3.15 -4.84
CA TRP A 199 -8.23 4.22 -5.82
C TRP A 199 -7.09 5.18 -5.51
N ALA A 200 -6.21 5.44 -6.48
CA ALA A 200 -5.00 6.26 -6.32
C ALA A 200 -4.12 5.86 -5.11
N GLY A 201 -4.14 4.58 -4.73
CA GLY A 201 -3.32 4.05 -3.64
C GLY A 201 -1.83 4.03 -4.01
N ASN A 202 -0.97 4.25 -3.01
CA ASN A 202 0.46 4.05 -3.17
C ASN A 202 0.78 2.54 -3.18
N ALA A 203 1.28 2.06 -4.32
CA ALA A 203 1.66 0.67 -4.58
C ALA A 203 2.64 0.08 -3.53
N LEU A 204 3.45 0.92 -2.88
CA LEU A 204 4.44 0.47 -1.90
C LEU A 204 3.86 0.23 -0.50
N ILE A 205 2.63 0.68 -0.24
CA ILE A 205 2.01 0.57 1.08
C ILE A 205 1.22 -0.75 1.15
N ASP A 206 1.50 -1.56 2.17
CA ASP A 206 0.64 -2.70 2.47
C ASP A 206 -0.71 -2.23 3.00
N ASN A 207 -1.68 -2.21 2.09
CA ASN A 207 -3.05 -1.80 2.36
C ASN A 207 -3.77 -2.67 3.41
N ALA A 208 -3.30 -3.89 3.70
CA ALA A 208 -3.85 -4.72 4.77
C ALA A 208 -2.96 -4.76 6.03
N GLY A 209 -1.85 -4.03 6.02
CA GLY A 209 -0.92 -3.94 7.14
C GLY A 209 -1.50 -3.15 8.31
N PRO A 210 -0.89 -3.25 9.51
CA PRO A 210 -1.36 -2.59 10.73
C PRO A 210 -1.33 -1.05 10.67
N ASP A 211 -0.55 -0.49 9.75
CA ASP A 211 -0.42 0.96 9.55
C ASP A 211 -1.46 1.51 8.57
N SER A 212 -2.22 0.64 7.89
CA SER A 212 -3.26 1.03 6.94
C SER A 212 -4.65 0.95 7.57
N ARG A 213 -5.53 1.86 7.14
CA ARG A 213 -6.94 1.94 7.59
C ARG A 213 -7.94 1.76 6.46
N VAL A 214 -7.50 1.43 5.25
CA VAL A 214 -8.35 1.40 4.05
C VAL A 214 -9.52 0.42 4.16
N TYR A 215 -9.36 -0.70 4.89
CA TYR A 215 -10.45 -1.65 5.16
C TYR A 215 -11.49 -1.07 6.12
N LEU A 216 -11.05 -0.35 7.15
CA LEU A 216 -11.93 0.32 8.11
C LEU A 216 -12.69 1.45 7.42
N ARG A 217 -11.96 2.29 6.66
CA ARG A 217 -12.45 3.45 5.90
C ARG A 217 -13.29 3.09 4.68
N ARG A 218 -13.40 1.80 4.33
CA ARG A 218 -14.13 1.30 3.15
C ARG A 218 -13.57 1.80 1.81
N GLU A 219 -12.27 2.08 1.77
CA GLU A 219 -11.58 2.59 0.57
C GLU A 219 -11.13 1.46 -0.37
N VAL A 220 -11.15 0.21 0.11
CA VAL A 220 -10.85 -0.96 -0.72
C VAL A 220 -12.06 -1.27 -1.61
N ILE A 221 -11.84 -1.29 -2.92
CA ILE A 221 -12.72 -1.92 -3.89
C ILE A 221 -12.40 -3.41 -3.85
N VAL A 222 -13.24 -4.16 -3.14
CA VAL A 222 -12.98 -5.54 -2.75
C VAL A 222 -13.38 -6.56 -3.82
N TRP A 223 -12.55 -7.59 -3.94
CA TRP A 223 -12.84 -8.82 -4.67
C TRP A 223 -13.27 -9.90 -3.68
N GLY A 224 -14.59 -10.07 -3.53
CA GLY A 224 -15.17 -10.97 -2.53
C GLY A 224 -14.91 -12.46 -2.78
N ASP A 225 -14.41 -12.80 -3.95
CA ASP A 225 -14.04 -14.15 -4.39
C ASP A 225 -12.61 -14.56 -3.99
N CYS A 226 -11.75 -13.61 -3.62
CA CYS A 226 -10.34 -13.83 -3.34
C CYS A 226 -9.94 -13.38 -1.93
N VAL A 227 -9.26 -14.26 -1.18
CA VAL A 227 -8.66 -13.92 0.13
C VAL A 227 -7.25 -13.37 -0.06
N LYS A 228 -6.92 -12.26 0.61
CA LYS A 228 -5.57 -11.68 0.58
C LYS A 228 -4.58 -12.55 1.36
N LEU A 229 -3.44 -12.85 0.74
CA LEU A 229 -2.38 -13.65 1.33
C LEU A 229 -1.43 -12.77 2.14
N ARG A 230 -1.27 -13.07 3.44
CA ARG A 230 -0.39 -12.32 4.35
C ARG A 230 0.99 -12.96 4.42
N TYR A 231 1.94 -12.47 3.63
CA TYR A 231 3.33 -12.97 3.62
C TYR A 231 4.15 -12.52 4.84
N GLY A 232 3.87 -11.33 5.39
CA GLY A 232 4.69 -10.74 6.45
C GLY A 232 6.00 -10.16 5.93
N SER A 233 6.97 -9.95 6.82
CA SER A 233 8.31 -9.44 6.50
C SER A 233 9.22 -10.49 5.84
N GLY A 234 8.90 -11.78 6.02
CA GLY A 234 9.65 -12.89 5.43
C GLY A 234 9.07 -14.26 5.79
N PRO A 235 9.76 -15.35 5.41
CA PRO A 235 9.24 -16.72 5.54
C PRO A 235 8.81 -17.13 6.95
N LYS A 236 9.40 -16.57 8.00
CA LYS A 236 9.08 -16.90 9.40
C LYS A 236 7.68 -16.45 9.81
N ASP A 237 7.14 -15.41 9.19
CA ASP A 237 5.84 -14.83 9.58
C ASP A 237 4.66 -15.66 9.07
N SER A 238 4.83 -16.35 7.93
CA SER A 238 3.83 -17.24 7.34
C SER A 238 4.48 -18.46 6.64
N PRO A 239 5.12 -19.38 7.39
CA PRO A 239 6.01 -20.40 6.81
C PRO A 239 5.35 -21.30 5.75
N PHE A 240 4.12 -21.74 6.01
CA PHE A 240 3.36 -22.56 5.05
C PHE A 240 3.12 -21.83 3.73
N LEU A 241 2.72 -20.56 3.79
CA LEU A 241 2.40 -19.77 2.60
C LEU A 241 3.63 -19.59 1.71
N TRP A 242 4.78 -19.23 2.31
CA TRP A 242 6.03 -19.07 1.58
C TRP A 242 6.50 -20.37 0.93
N ASP A 243 6.45 -21.48 1.66
CA ASP A 243 6.82 -22.80 1.13
C ASP A 243 5.88 -23.23 -0.01
N TYR A 244 4.57 -23.09 0.18
CA TYR A 244 3.56 -23.43 -0.82
C TYR A 244 3.75 -22.63 -2.10
N MET A 245 3.87 -21.30 -2.00
CA MET A 245 4.02 -20.43 -3.16
C MET A 245 5.37 -20.57 -3.85
N THR A 246 6.43 -20.86 -3.10
CA THR A 246 7.75 -21.20 -3.68
C THR A 246 7.64 -22.48 -4.52
N LYS A 247 7.01 -23.54 -3.99
CA LYS A 247 6.80 -24.79 -4.72
C LYS A 247 5.91 -24.60 -5.94
N TYR A 248 4.85 -23.80 -5.80
CA TYR A 248 3.95 -23.45 -6.89
C TYR A 248 4.69 -22.74 -8.03
N ALA A 249 5.48 -21.71 -7.73
CA ALA A 249 6.24 -20.98 -8.75
C ALA A 249 7.30 -21.87 -9.43
N ARG A 250 8.03 -22.69 -8.67
CA ARG A 250 8.97 -23.67 -9.24
C ARG A 250 8.28 -24.68 -10.16
N MET A 251 7.11 -25.17 -9.75
CA MET A 251 6.29 -26.07 -10.56
C MET A 251 5.89 -25.39 -11.87
N LEU A 252 5.36 -24.16 -11.83
CA LEU A 252 5.00 -23.44 -13.05
C LEU A 252 6.22 -23.20 -13.96
N ALA A 253 7.36 -22.79 -13.41
CA ALA A 253 8.58 -22.52 -14.18
C ALA A 253 9.11 -23.76 -14.93
N LYS A 254 8.87 -24.97 -14.39
CA LYS A 254 9.21 -26.22 -15.06
C LYS A 254 8.45 -26.40 -16.39
N TYR A 255 7.19 -25.96 -16.44
CA TYR A 255 6.30 -26.23 -17.57
C TYR A 255 6.12 -25.04 -18.52
N PHE A 256 6.20 -23.80 -18.03
CA PHE A 256 5.93 -22.60 -18.81
C PHE A 256 7.20 -21.80 -19.09
N ALA A 257 7.28 -21.19 -20.27
CA ALA A 257 8.41 -20.35 -20.69
C ALA A 257 8.45 -18.99 -19.96
N GLY A 258 7.32 -18.55 -19.40
CA GLY A 258 7.23 -17.27 -18.76
C GLY A 258 6.01 -17.10 -17.88
N PHE A 259 6.02 -16.03 -17.08
CA PHE A 259 4.92 -15.64 -16.19
C PHE A 259 4.34 -14.29 -16.60
N ARG A 260 3.01 -14.18 -16.55
CA ARG A 260 2.28 -12.91 -16.48
C ARG A 260 1.95 -12.63 -15.02
N ILE A 261 2.47 -11.55 -14.47
CA ILE A 261 2.15 -11.11 -13.11
C ILE A 261 1.00 -10.10 -13.17
N ASP A 262 -0.14 -10.55 -12.67
CA ASP A 262 -1.34 -9.75 -12.49
C ASP A 262 -1.16 -8.76 -11.34
N ASN A 263 -1.65 -7.53 -11.49
CA ASN A 263 -1.62 -6.50 -10.45
C ASN A 263 -0.27 -6.43 -9.68
N CYS A 264 0.85 -6.40 -10.43
CA CYS A 264 2.19 -6.57 -9.88
C CYS A 264 2.54 -5.46 -8.85
N HIS A 265 1.98 -4.28 -9.04
CA HIS A 265 2.19 -3.11 -8.17
C HIS A 265 1.57 -3.30 -6.77
N SER A 266 0.62 -4.21 -6.60
CA SER A 266 0.03 -4.53 -5.28
C SER A 266 0.74 -5.69 -4.56
N THR A 267 1.79 -6.26 -5.17
CA THR A 267 2.58 -7.34 -4.57
C THR A 267 3.82 -6.75 -3.90
N PRO A 268 4.08 -7.04 -2.60
CA PRO A 268 5.28 -6.56 -1.93
C PRO A 268 6.55 -7.01 -2.66
N LEU A 269 7.45 -6.06 -2.94
CA LEU A 269 8.66 -6.32 -3.73
C LEU A 269 9.46 -7.52 -3.24
N HIS A 270 9.72 -7.61 -1.93
CA HIS A 270 10.52 -8.70 -1.36
C HIS A 270 9.87 -10.10 -1.52
N VAL A 271 8.55 -10.16 -1.66
CA VAL A 271 7.83 -11.42 -1.95
C VAL A 271 8.01 -11.78 -3.43
N ALA A 272 7.73 -10.82 -4.32
CA ALA A 272 7.85 -11.03 -5.76
C ALA A 272 9.29 -11.38 -6.17
N GLU A 273 10.29 -10.71 -5.61
CA GLU A 273 11.72 -11.00 -5.82
C GLU A 273 12.04 -12.46 -5.49
N HIS A 274 11.72 -12.90 -4.26
CA HIS A 274 11.97 -14.28 -3.85
C HIS A 274 11.29 -15.28 -4.77
N ILE A 275 10.01 -15.09 -5.05
CA ILE A 275 9.23 -16.04 -5.87
C ILE A 275 9.78 -16.13 -7.29
N LEU A 276 10.12 -15.00 -7.92
CA LEU A 276 10.69 -14.97 -9.26
C LEU A 276 12.11 -15.55 -9.30
N ASP A 277 12.93 -15.30 -8.29
CA ASP A 277 14.26 -15.89 -8.19
C ASP A 277 14.17 -17.42 -8.05
N GLU A 278 13.23 -17.92 -7.25
CA GLU A 278 13.01 -19.36 -7.13
C GLU A 278 12.49 -20.01 -8.42
N ALA A 279 11.68 -19.28 -9.19
CA ALA A 279 11.27 -19.69 -10.53
C ALA A 279 12.46 -19.70 -11.51
N ARG A 280 13.31 -18.67 -11.48
CA ARG A 280 14.51 -18.57 -12.34
C ARG A 280 15.57 -19.61 -12.02
N ARG A 281 15.67 -20.08 -10.78
CA ARG A 281 16.51 -21.25 -10.43
C ARG A 281 16.07 -22.53 -11.15
N VAL A 282 14.79 -22.65 -11.52
CA VAL A 282 14.26 -23.77 -12.30
C VAL A 282 14.37 -23.48 -13.80
N ARG A 283 14.09 -22.25 -14.22
CA ARG A 283 14.16 -21.79 -15.61
C ARG A 283 14.97 -20.48 -15.71
N PRO A 284 16.28 -20.54 -16.01
CA PRO A 284 17.13 -19.35 -16.04
C PRO A 284 16.71 -18.29 -17.07
N ASP A 285 16.08 -18.71 -18.16
CA ASP A 285 15.57 -17.90 -19.27
C ASP A 285 14.08 -17.53 -19.13
N LEU A 286 13.54 -17.55 -17.90
CA LEU A 286 12.13 -17.27 -17.66
C LEU A 286 11.76 -15.85 -18.11
N TYR A 287 10.87 -15.75 -19.09
CA TYR A 287 10.29 -14.49 -19.54
C TYR A 287 9.25 -14.00 -18.53
N VAL A 288 9.33 -12.74 -18.09
CA VAL A 288 8.39 -12.21 -17.08
C VAL A 288 7.76 -10.94 -17.60
N VAL A 289 6.44 -10.95 -17.73
CA VAL A 289 5.64 -9.77 -18.09
C VAL A 289 4.76 -9.36 -16.92
N ALA A 290 4.62 -8.06 -16.68
CA ALA A 290 3.81 -7.54 -15.58
C ALA A 290 2.78 -6.53 -16.04
N GLU A 291 1.59 -6.64 -15.47
CA GLU A 291 0.64 -5.53 -15.38
C GLU A 291 1.10 -4.62 -14.22
N LEU A 292 1.68 -3.47 -14.56
CA LEU A 292 2.30 -2.56 -13.60
C LEU A 292 1.90 -1.11 -13.89
N PHE A 293 1.22 -0.51 -12.91
CA PHE A 293 0.79 0.88 -12.93
C PHE A 293 1.15 1.53 -11.59
N SER A 294 2.41 1.88 -11.40
CA SER A 294 2.90 2.40 -10.11
C SER A 294 2.62 3.89 -9.87
N GLY A 295 2.05 4.58 -10.86
CA GLY A 295 1.76 6.02 -10.84
C GLY A 295 2.91 6.91 -11.30
N SER A 296 4.12 6.36 -11.50
CA SER A 296 5.26 7.08 -12.08
C SER A 296 6.21 6.15 -12.84
N GLU A 297 6.92 6.66 -13.85
CA GLU A 297 7.88 5.86 -14.62
C GLU A 297 9.11 5.47 -13.80
N GLU A 298 9.51 6.32 -12.85
CA GLU A 298 10.61 6.05 -11.92
C GLU A 298 10.29 4.86 -11.02
N MET A 299 9.05 4.77 -10.55
CA MET A 299 8.61 3.63 -9.75
C MET A 299 8.48 2.36 -10.58
N ASP A 300 8.00 2.45 -11.83
CA ASP A 300 8.01 1.32 -12.76
C ASP A 300 9.44 0.77 -12.94
N TYR A 301 10.43 1.66 -13.08
CA TYR A 301 11.83 1.28 -13.19
C TYR A 301 12.37 0.54 -11.95
N VAL A 302 11.97 0.94 -10.74
CA VAL A 302 12.35 0.24 -9.51
C VAL A 302 11.85 -1.21 -9.52
N PHE A 303 10.59 -1.43 -9.88
CA PHE A 303 10.01 -2.77 -9.97
C PHE A 303 10.71 -3.60 -11.05
N VAL A 304 10.92 -3.04 -12.24
CA VAL A 304 11.57 -3.75 -13.36
C VAL A 304 12.99 -4.16 -12.99
N LYS A 305 13.77 -3.23 -12.41
CA LYS A 305 15.14 -3.48 -11.99
C LYS A 305 15.23 -4.56 -10.91
N ARG A 306 14.36 -4.49 -9.90
CA ARG A 306 14.40 -5.41 -8.75
C ARG A 306 13.86 -6.79 -9.08
N LEU A 307 12.74 -6.85 -9.81
CA LEU A 307 12.07 -8.10 -10.15
C LEU A 307 12.65 -8.77 -11.39
N GLY A 308 13.46 -8.07 -12.19
CA GLY A 308 13.98 -8.55 -13.46
C GLY A 308 12.87 -8.78 -14.49
N LEU A 309 11.92 -7.83 -14.58
CA LEU A 309 10.81 -7.92 -15.53
C LEU A 309 11.34 -7.78 -16.95
N SER A 310 10.90 -8.65 -17.84
CA SER A 310 11.26 -8.65 -19.27
C SER A 310 10.47 -7.58 -20.02
N SER A 311 9.17 -7.47 -19.74
CA SER A 311 8.29 -6.49 -20.39
C SER A 311 7.18 -5.97 -19.45
N LEU A 312 6.68 -4.76 -19.74
CA LEU A 312 5.49 -4.20 -19.11
C LEU A 312 4.31 -4.22 -20.08
N ILE A 313 3.13 -4.61 -19.59
CA ILE A 313 1.90 -4.58 -20.38
C ILE A 313 1.51 -3.13 -20.67
N ARG A 314 1.17 -2.87 -21.93
CA ARG A 314 0.58 -1.61 -22.41
C ARG A 314 -0.68 -1.95 -23.21
N GLU A 315 -1.68 -1.08 -23.16
CA GLU A 315 -3.02 -1.39 -23.69
C GLU A 315 -3.51 -0.34 -24.69
N ALA A 316 -3.71 -0.74 -25.95
CA ALA A 316 -4.18 0.18 -26.99
C ALA A 316 -5.64 0.61 -26.78
N MET A 317 -6.46 -0.24 -26.17
CA MET A 317 -7.86 0.08 -25.85
C MET A 317 -8.03 1.19 -24.82
N GLN A 318 -6.98 1.56 -24.07
CA GLN A 318 -7.06 2.69 -23.13
C GLN A 318 -6.98 4.06 -23.82
N ALA A 319 -6.59 4.12 -25.09
CA ALA A 319 -6.62 5.37 -25.84
C ALA A 319 -8.06 5.86 -26.02
N TRP A 320 -8.34 7.08 -25.54
CA TRP A 320 -9.65 7.74 -25.64
C TRP A 320 -9.84 8.54 -26.94
N SER A 321 -8.79 8.68 -27.76
CA SER A 321 -8.83 9.36 -29.05
C SER A 321 -7.78 8.81 -30.01
N THR A 322 -7.91 9.12 -31.30
CA THR A 322 -6.90 8.78 -32.32
C THR A 322 -5.55 9.43 -32.05
N GLY A 323 -5.55 10.67 -31.54
CA GLY A 323 -4.32 11.36 -31.13
C GLY A 323 -3.62 10.65 -29.97
N GLU A 324 -4.38 10.13 -29.01
CA GLU A 324 -3.81 9.38 -27.88
C GLU A 324 -3.27 8.01 -28.32
N LEU A 325 -3.99 7.31 -29.22
CA LEU A 325 -3.48 6.06 -29.79
C LEU A 325 -2.17 6.30 -30.55
N SER A 326 -2.12 7.36 -31.36
CA SER A 326 -0.90 7.79 -32.05
C SER A 326 0.25 8.07 -31.07
N ARG A 327 -0.02 8.75 -29.95
CA ARG A 327 0.98 9.01 -28.90
C ARG A 327 1.52 7.71 -28.27
N LEU A 328 0.65 6.74 -27.97
CA LEU A 328 1.04 5.44 -27.42
C LEU A 328 1.88 4.63 -28.41
N VAL A 329 1.42 4.52 -29.65
CA VAL A 329 2.15 3.84 -30.73
C VAL A 329 3.51 4.51 -30.97
N HIS A 330 3.57 5.85 -30.99
CA HIS A 330 4.82 6.57 -31.17
C HIS A 330 5.81 6.38 -30.02
N ARG A 331 5.34 6.42 -28.77
CA ARG A 331 6.18 6.19 -27.58
C ARG A 331 6.87 4.83 -27.62
N HIS A 332 6.16 3.83 -28.12
CA HIS A 332 6.65 2.45 -28.14
C HIS A 332 7.29 2.08 -29.49
N GLY A 333 7.00 2.79 -30.58
CA GLY A 333 7.40 2.47 -31.97
C GLY A 333 8.90 2.51 -32.30
N GLY A 334 9.77 2.79 -31.33
CA GLY A 334 11.22 2.79 -31.49
C GLY A 334 11.81 4.17 -31.76
N ARG A 335 13.03 4.18 -32.30
CA ARG A 335 13.81 5.40 -32.54
C ARG A 335 13.37 6.10 -33.83
N PRO A 336 13.36 7.45 -33.89
CA PRO A 336 13.07 8.17 -35.11
C PRO A 336 13.98 7.76 -36.28
N ILE A 337 13.43 7.76 -37.49
CA ILE A 337 14.20 7.52 -38.74
C ILE A 337 15.30 8.58 -38.85
N GLY A 338 16.54 8.15 -39.09
CA GLY A 338 17.71 9.04 -39.18
C GLY A 338 18.27 9.49 -37.81
N SER A 339 17.97 8.76 -36.73
CA SER A 339 18.56 9.03 -35.41
C SER A 339 20.09 8.90 -35.42
N PHE A 340 20.79 9.75 -34.67
CA PHE A 340 22.23 9.63 -34.45
C PHE A 340 22.60 8.33 -33.76
N GLU A 341 23.68 7.67 -34.16
CA GLU A 341 24.16 6.47 -33.47
C GLU A 341 24.49 6.78 -32.01
N VAL A 342 23.89 6.01 -31.11
CA VAL A 342 24.00 6.21 -29.65
C VAL A 342 25.23 5.51 -29.11
N ASP A 343 25.69 4.45 -29.78
CA ASP A 343 26.99 3.87 -29.51
C ASP A 343 28.03 4.92 -29.89
N GLU A 344 28.51 5.63 -28.87
CA GLU A 344 29.78 6.33 -28.92
C GLU A 344 30.82 5.27 -29.23
N LEU A 345 31.03 5.01 -30.53
CA LEU A 345 32.08 4.14 -31.04
C LEU A 345 33.40 4.78 -30.65
N SER A 346 33.81 4.61 -29.40
CA SER A 346 35.18 4.83 -28.99
C SER A 346 35.96 3.73 -29.68
N ARG A 347 36.51 4.04 -30.85
CA ARG A 347 37.59 3.24 -31.42
C ARG A 347 38.63 3.15 -30.31
N ALA A 348 38.77 1.98 -29.70
CA ALA A 348 39.80 1.71 -28.73
C ALA A 348 41.14 1.58 -29.49
N ASP A 349 41.63 2.69 -30.05
CA ASP A 349 43.06 2.98 -30.24
C ASP A 349 43.30 4.41 -30.78
N PRO A 350 43.91 5.33 -30.00
CA PRO A 350 44.32 6.65 -30.45
C PRO A 350 45.72 6.60 -31.10
N LYS A 351 45.91 5.77 -32.13
CA LYS A 351 47.12 5.77 -32.97
C LYS A 351 46.79 5.82 -34.46
N SER A 352 46.07 6.87 -34.87
CA SER A 352 46.38 7.70 -36.06
C SER A 352 45.19 8.61 -36.40
N PRO A 353 45.38 9.93 -36.50
CA PRO A 353 44.38 10.81 -37.07
C PRO A 353 44.42 10.67 -38.60
N ALA A 354 43.24 10.69 -39.22
CA ALA A 354 43.00 10.69 -40.68
C ALA A 354 43.33 9.38 -41.43
N SER A 355 42.28 8.64 -41.80
CA SER A 355 42.30 7.81 -43.00
C SER A 355 40.92 7.89 -43.68
N PRO A 356 40.85 8.15 -45.00
CA PRO A 356 39.57 8.19 -45.74
C PRO A 356 38.92 6.80 -45.81
N PRO A 357 37.65 6.69 -46.24
CA PRO A 357 37.02 5.40 -46.49
C PRO A 357 37.80 4.64 -47.56
N ARG A 358 38.18 3.40 -47.27
CA ARG A 358 38.80 2.50 -48.26
C ARG A 358 37.80 2.20 -49.39
N SER A 359 38.20 2.43 -50.63
CA SER A 359 37.48 1.92 -51.81
C SER A 359 37.58 0.39 -51.88
N PRO A 360 36.56 -0.31 -52.41
CA PRO A 360 36.60 -1.77 -52.51
C PRO A 360 37.59 -2.19 -53.61
N GLY A 361 38.74 -2.77 -53.23
CA GLY A 361 39.66 -3.39 -54.19
C GLY A 361 41.16 -3.45 -53.86
N GLU A 362 41.66 -2.86 -52.77
CA GLU A 362 43.11 -2.89 -52.50
C GLU A 362 43.60 -4.16 -51.75
N PRO A 363 44.67 -4.83 -52.21
CA PRO A 363 45.22 -6.00 -51.55
C PRO A 363 45.97 -5.60 -50.28
N ALA A 364 45.70 -6.32 -49.19
CA ALA A 364 46.26 -6.08 -47.88
C ALA A 364 47.72 -6.56 -47.82
N ASN A 365 48.68 -5.63 -47.86
CA ASN A 365 50.06 -5.90 -47.49
C ASN A 365 50.33 -5.40 -46.06
N GLY A 366 50.73 -6.32 -45.18
CA GLY A 366 51.62 -6.05 -44.06
C GLY A 366 51.03 -5.38 -42.81
N ASN A 367 50.59 -6.21 -41.86
CA ASN A 367 50.84 -6.07 -40.42
C ASN A 367 50.28 -4.84 -39.67
N SER A 368 49.00 -4.50 -39.87
CA SER A 368 48.22 -3.74 -38.88
C SER A 368 46.96 -4.51 -38.51
N GLN A 369 46.92 -5.09 -37.30
CA GLN A 369 45.69 -5.58 -36.70
C GLN A 369 44.81 -4.36 -36.37
N SER A 370 44.05 -3.86 -37.34
CA SER A 370 42.91 -3.01 -37.04
C SER A 370 41.91 -3.87 -36.25
N SER A 371 41.79 -3.64 -34.94
CA SER A 371 40.72 -4.29 -34.18
C SER A 371 39.39 -3.77 -34.72
N ARG A 372 38.57 -4.68 -35.26
CA ARG A 372 37.16 -4.41 -35.62
C ARG A 372 36.26 -4.48 -34.38
N GLU A 373 36.84 -4.18 -33.21
CA GLU A 373 36.17 -4.36 -31.93
C GLU A 373 35.15 -3.24 -31.74
N ILE A 374 33.88 -3.63 -31.67
CA ILE A 374 32.77 -2.71 -31.38
C ILE A 374 32.51 -2.82 -29.88
N VAL A 375 32.98 -1.82 -29.14
CA VAL A 375 32.68 -1.70 -27.70
C VAL A 375 31.32 -1.01 -27.55
N ARG A 376 30.30 -1.76 -27.13
CA ARG A 376 28.97 -1.21 -26.80
C ARG A 376 28.93 -0.84 -25.32
N LYS A 377 28.47 0.38 -25.02
CA LYS A 377 28.27 0.81 -23.64
C LYS A 377 26.89 0.36 -23.18
N ILE A 378 26.81 -0.25 -22.00
CA ILE A 378 25.52 -0.53 -21.35
C ILE A 378 24.93 0.82 -20.93
N LYS A 379 23.74 1.13 -21.45
CA LYS A 379 23.02 2.38 -21.19
C LYS A 379 21.63 2.08 -20.65
N PRO A 380 21.06 2.97 -19.80
CA PRO A 380 19.66 2.89 -19.47
C PRO A 380 18.81 2.98 -20.75
N VAL A 381 17.90 2.04 -20.91
CA VAL A 381 16.89 2.06 -21.97
C VAL A 381 15.50 2.04 -21.32
N PRO A 382 14.48 2.61 -21.98
CA PRO A 382 13.10 2.42 -21.56
C PRO A 382 12.78 0.93 -21.46
N VAL A 383 11.92 0.58 -20.51
CA VAL A 383 11.52 -0.81 -20.29
C VAL A 383 10.76 -1.33 -21.51
N HIS A 384 11.05 -2.55 -21.93
CA HIS A 384 10.36 -3.16 -23.07
C HIS A 384 8.85 -3.23 -22.81
N ALA A 385 8.06 -2.96 -23.85
CA ALA A 385 6.61 -2.98 -23.77
C ALA A 385 6.06 -4.24 -24.46
N LEU A 386 5.18 -4.96 -23.78
CA LEU A 386 4.26 -5.89 -24.43
C LEU A 386 2.99 -5.10 -24.75
N PHE A 387 2.92 -4.58 -25.98
CA PHE A 387 1.80 -3.74 -26.38
C PHE A 387 0.65 -4.61 -26.90
N MET A 388 -0.44 -4.64 -26.12
CA MET A 388 -1.63 -5.43 -26.39
C MET A 388 -2.65 -4.57 -27.15
N ASP A 389 -3.16 -5.08 -28.27
CA ASP A 389 -4.23 -4.45 -29.03
C ASP A 389 -5.55 -4.41 -28.24
N CYS A 390 -5.87 -5.49 -27.52
CA CYS A 390 -6.96 -5.60 -26.56
C CYS A 390 -6.60 -6.66 -25.51
N THR A 391 -6.66 -6.31 -24.22
CA THR A 391 -6.49 -7.29 -23.13
C THR A 391 -7.79 -8.03 -22.83
N HIS A 392 -7.73 -9.05 -21.97
CA HIS A 392 -8.92 -9.78 -21.53
C HIS A 392 -9.80 -8.98 -20.56
N ASP A 393 -9.28 -7.90 -19.97
CA ASP A 393 -10.03 -7.00 -19.08
C ASP A 393 -10.58 -5.77 -19.82
N ASN A 394 -10.23 -5.59 -21.10
CA ASN A 394 -10.71 -4.47 -21.88
C ASN A 394 -12.11 -4.72 -22.43
N GLU A 395 -12.92 -3.65 -22.44
CA GLU A 395 -14.06 -3.57 -23.35
C GLU A 395 -13.55 -3.77 -24.79
N THR A 396 -14.24 -4.61 -25.54
CA THR A 396 -13.91 -4.90 -26.94
C THR A 396 -14.04 -3.64 -27.81
N PRO A 397 -13.39 -3.59 -29.00
CA PRO A 397 -13.58 -2.49 -29.95
C PRO A 397 -15.05 -2.21 -30.27
N ALA A 398 -15.89 -3.24 -30.35
CA ALA A 398 -17.33 -3.08 -30.59
C ALA A 398 -18.09 -2.43 -29.42
N GLN A 399 -17.60 -2.57 -28.19
CA GLN A 399 -18.21 -1.97 -26.99
C GLN A 399 -17.72 -0.54 -26.77
N LYS A 400 -16.41 -0.30 -26.92
CA LYS A 400 -15.79 0.99 -26.59
C LYS A 400 -15.74 1.97 -27.77
N ARG A 401 -15.73 1.45 -29.00
CA ARG A 401 -15.52 2.19 -30.25
C ARG A 401 -16.47 1.66 -31.34
N ASP A 402 -15.91 1.11 -32.42
CA ASP A 402 -16.59 0.46 -33.54
C ASP A 402 -15.89 -0.87 -33.85
N ALA A 403 -16.63 -1.92 -34.20
CA ALA A 403 -16.07 -3.24 -34.49
C ALA A 403 -15.03 -3.21 -35.64
N ARG A 404 -15.16 -2.29 -36.60
CA ARG A 404 -14.22 -2.10 -37.70
C ARG A 404 -12.85 -1.62 -37.25
N ASP A 405 -12.75 -0.99 -36.07
CA ASP A 405 -11.48 -0.51 -35.50
C ASP A 405 -10.55 -1.67 -35.10
N THR A 406 -11.08 -2.89 -34.93
CA THR A 406 -10.28 -4.08 -34.61
C THR A 406 -9.09 -4.25 -35.57
N LEU A 407 -9.31 -4.07 -36.88
CA LEU A 407 -8.26 -4.23 -37.90
C LEU A 407 -7.19 -3.12 -37.84
N PRO A 408 -7.51 -1.82 -37.96
CA PRO A 408 -6.50 -0.76 -37.91
C PRO A 408 -5.83 -0.64 -36.54
N ASN A 409 -6.53 -0.88 -35.41
CA ASN A 409 -5.92 -0.89 -34.08
C ASN A 409 -4.87 -2.01 -33.96
N ALA A 410 -5.21 -3.23 -34.35
CA ALA A 410 -4.26 -4.35 -34.35
C ALA A 410 -3.10 -4.12 -35.32
N ALA A 411 -3.35 -3.51 -36.48
CA ALA A 411 -2.29 -3.18 -37.43
C ALA A 411 -1.28 -2.17 -36.85
N LEU A 412 -1.75 -1.12 -36.18
CA LEU A 412 -0.88 -0.13 -35.53
C LEU A 412 -0.04 -0.74 -34.40
N VAL A 413 -0.61 -1.68 -33.64
CA VAL A 413 0.12 -2.41 -32.59
C VAL A 413 1.14 -3.39 -33.19
N ASN A 414 0.86 -4.02 -34.33
CA ASN A 414 1.81 -4.93 -34.99
C ASN A 414 2.95 -4.23 -35.74
N ILE A 415 2.73 -3.00 -36.22
CA ILE A 415 3.78 -2.19 -36.88
C ILE A 415 4.86 -1.75 -35.86
N PHE A 416 4.55 -1.85 -34.56
CA PHE A 416 5.47 -1.49 -33.50
C PHE A 416 6.63 -2.50 -33.36
N CYS A 417 7.86 -1.98 -33.23
CA CYS A 417 9.03 -2.75 -32.83
C CYS A 417 9.21 -2.68 -31.31
N GLY A 418 8.59 -3.62 -30.58
CA GLY A 418 8.73 -3.75 -29.12
C GLY A 418 9.92 -4.55 -28.64
N GLU A 419 10.49 -5.33 -29.54
CA GLU A 419 11.69 -6.10 -29.34
C GLU A 419 12.68 -5.57 -30.36
N GLU A 420 13.69 -4.80 -29.93
CA GLU A 420 14.90 -4.75 -30.72
C GLU A 420 15.44 -6.19 -30.73
N PRO A 421 15.60 -6.85 -31.91
CA PRO A 421 16.35 -8.07 -31.94
C PRO A 421 17.76 -7.72 -31.47
N VAL A 422 18.08 -8.12 -30.24
CA VAL A 422 19.48 -8.25 -29.83
C VAL A 422 20.04 -9.25 -30.82
N ALA A 423 20.79 -8.76 -31.80
CA ALA A 423 21.51 -9.61 -32.73
C ALA A 423 22.39 -10.53 -31.87
N GLU A 424 21.96 -11.78 -31.71
CA GLU A 424 22.81 -12.84 -31.18
C GLU A 424 24.02 -12.90 -32.09
N SER A 425 25.18 -12.58 -31.52
CA SER A 425 26.49 -12.72 -32.14
C SER A 425 27.04 -14.12 -31.88
#